data_AF-A0A8H4PZG9-F1
#
_entry.id   AF-A0A8H4PZG9-F1
#
_cell.length_a   1.000
_cell.length_b   1.000
_cell.length_c   1.000
_cell.angle_alpha   90.00
_cell.angle_beta   90.00
_cell.angle_gamma   90.00
#
_symmetry.space_group_name_H-M   'P 1'
#
loop_
_entity.id
_entity.type
_entity.pdbx_description
1 polymer ?
#
loop_
_entity_poly.entity_id
_entity_poly.type
_entity_poly.pdbx_seq_one_letter_code
_entity_poly.pdbx_strand_id
1 'polypeptide(L)'
;METWSPMRNLIDHEWRQFDSESCPEAFCGGYDEHRDESWKTSWDVGWHGLNREKLPLLHRTNRTGWLHLLPPQSEDSLPSMPGFLHQMHCLSLLREALHRDEFSYVGNTKLNRLAFEWHTNHCLLALDTIIRCKADISPILLEEIEQTWPANV
;
A
#
# COMPACT_ATOMS: atom_id res chain seq x y z
N MET A 1 -12.11 15.22 -6.35
CA MET A 1 -11.10 15.93 -7.15
C MET A 1 -9.80 15.16 -7.03
N GLU A 2 -9.27 14.63 -8.13
CA GLU A 2 -8.04 13.84 -8.08
C GLU A 2 -6.80 14.72 -8.27
N THR A 3 -5.85 14.59 -7.35
CA THR A 3 -4.49 15.14 -7.52
C THR A 3 -3.88 14.67 -8.83
N TRP A 4 -3.08 15.51 -9.48
CA TRP A 4 -2.33 15.13 -10.67
C TRP A 4 -1.49 13.87 -10.41
N SER A 5 -1.47 12.96 -11.38
CA SER A 5 -0.63 11.75 -11.38
C SER A 5 0.00 11.59 -12.76
N PRO A 6 1.29 11.23 -12.84
CA PRO A 6 1.93 10.91 -14.13
C PRO A 6 1.30 9.67 -14.79
N MET A 7 0.59 8.83 -14.03
CA MET A 7 -0.07 7.62 -14.53
C MET A 7 -1.50 7.86 -15.01
N ARG A 8 -2.03 9.09 -14.95
CA ARG A 8 -3.45 9.37 -15.22
C ARG A 8 -3.93 8.84 -16.58
N ASN A 9 -3.10 8.89 -17.60
CA ASN A 9 -3.45 8.45 -18.96
C ASN A 9 -3.02 6.99 -19.25
N LEU A 10 -2.57 6.26 -18.23
CA LEU A 10 -2.12 4.87 -18.33
C LEU A 10 -3.05 3.90 -17.60
N ILE A 11 -4.11 4.41 -16.98
CA ILE A 11 -5.03 3.63 -16.14
C ILE A 11 -6.42 3.75 -16.74
N ASP A 12 -7.01 2.60 -17.02
CA ASP A 12 -8.42 2.46 -17.36
C ASP A 12 -9.22 2.04 -16.13
N HIS A 13 -10.44 2.56 -16.02
CA HIS A 13 -11.35 2.21 -14.93
C HIS A 13 -12.49 1.36 -15.49
N GLU A 14 -12.78 0.27 -14.81
CA GLU A 14 -13.96 -0.56 -15.08
C GLU A 14 -14.92 -0.51 -13.90
N TRP A 15 -16.21 -0.61 -14.19
CA TRP A 15 -17.20 -0.81 -13.14
C TRP A 15 -17.24 -2.27 -12.75
N ARG A 16 -17.05 -2.55 -11.45
CA ARG A 16 -17.10 -3.91 -10.91
C ARG A 16 -17.66 -3.87 -9.49
N GLN A 17 -18.54 -4.81 -9.18
CA GLN A 17 -18.93 -5.08 -7.80
C GLN A 17 -17.81 -5.89 -7.14
N PHE A 18 -17.28 -5.39 -6.03
CA PHE A 18 -16.31 -6.13 -5.23
C PHE A 18 -17.02 -7.23 -4.45
N ASP A 19 -16.50 -8.43 -4.53
CA ASP A 19 -16.87 -9.53 -3.65
C ASP A 19 -16.12 -9.35 -2.33
N SER A 20 -16.80 -8.83 -1.31
CA SER A 20 -16.22 -8.59 0.02
C SER A 20 -16.05 -9.87 0.85
N GLU A 21 -16.58 -11.00 0.39
CA GLU A 21 -16.52 -12.30 1.07
C GLU A 21 -15.39 -13.16 0.51
N SER A 22 -14.95 -12.90 -0.71
CA SER A 22 -13.82 -13.57 -1.33
C SER A 22 -12.52 -13.35 -0.55
N CYS A 23 -11.92 -14.47 -0.11
CA CYS A 23 -10.59 -14.49 0.48
C CYS A 23 -9.66 -15.43 -0.33
N PRO A 24 -8.99 -14.94 -1.39
CA PRO A 24 -8.15 -15.78 -2.22
C PRO A 24 -6.96 -16.34 -1.43
N GLU A 25 -6.62 -17.61 -1.64
CA GLU A 25 -5.49 -18.29 -0.96
C GLU A 25 -4.16 -17.52 -1.10
N ALA A 26 -3.95 -16.92 -2.28
CA ALA A 26 -2.79 -16.10 -2.62
C ALA A 26 -2.66 -14.80 -1.79
N PHE A 27 -3.70 -14.37 -1.07
CA PHE A 27 -3.67 -13.13 -0.28
C PHE A 27 -4.08 -13.33 1.18
N CYS A 28 -4.79 -14.42 1.50
CA CYS A 28 -5.42 -14.62 2.80
C CYS A 28 -4.68 -15.61 3.70
N GLY A 29 -4.37 -15.18 4.92
CA GLY A 29 -3.72 -15.99 5.95
C GLY A 29 -2.29 -15.53 6.27
N GLY A 30 -1.63 -16.34 7.11
CA GLY A 30 -0.28 -16.09 7.62
C GLY A 30 0.83 -16.26 6.60
N TYR A 31 2.06 -16.49 7.05
CA TYR A 31 3.22 -16.67 6.19
C TYR A 31 3.05 -17.90 5.29
N ASP A 32 3.26 -17.70 4.00
CA ASP A 32 3.44 -18.71 2.97
C ASP A 32 4.26 -18.06 1.84
N GLU A 33 5.20 -18.79 1.24
CA GLU A 33 6.11 -18.25 0.22
C GLU A 33 5.33 -17.68 -0.96
N HIS A 34 4.35 -18.44 -1.47
CA HIS A 34 3.54 -18.00 -2.61
C HIS A 34 2.67 -16.78 -2.27
N ARG A 35 2.10 -16.76 -1.07
CA ARG A 35 1.31 -15.62 -0.58
C ARG A 35 2.16 -14.36 -0.40
N ASP A 36 3.34 -14.49 0.18
CA ASP A 36 4.27 -13.37 0.37
C ASP A 36 4.77 -12.80 -0.96
N GLU A 37 5.06 -13.67 -1.93
CA GLU A 37 5.36 -13.25 -3.29
C GLU A 37 4.18 -12.53 -3.95
N SER A 38 2.96 -13.02 -3.75
CA SER A 38 1.74 -12.38 -4.28
C SER A 38 1.53 -10.98 -3.68
N TRP A 39 1.73 -10.83 -2.36
CA TRP A 39 1.74 -9.52 -1.72
C TRP A 39 2.85 -8.62 -2.25
N LYS A 40 4.10 -9.09 -2.30
CA LYS A 40 5.24 -8.32 -2.79
C LYS A 40 5.04 -7.85 -4.24
N THR A 41 4.65 -8.75 -5.13
CA THR A 41 4.44 -8.44 -6.56
C THR A 41 3.27 -7.49 -6.79
N SER A 42 2.27 -7.46 -5.90
CA SER A 42 1.15 -6.51 -6.00
C SER A 42 1.54 -5.04 -5.85
N TRP A 43 2.66 -4.76 -5.17
CA TRP A 43 3.10 -3.39 -4.90
C TRP A 43 4.51 -3.05 -5.36
N ASP A 44 5.41 -4.02 -5.52
CA ASP A 44 6.81 -3.77 -5.90
C ASP A 44 6.98 -3.45 -7.40
N VAL A 45 6.35 -2.36 -7.85
CA VAL A 45 6.43 -1.84 -9.22
C VAL A 45 7.62 -0.87 -9.40
N GLY A 46 8.45 -0.74 -8.36
CA GLY A 46 9.66 0.06 -8.37
C GLY A 46 9.46 1.56 -8.15
N TRP A 47 10.60 2.24 -8.07
CA TRP A 47 10.71 3.69 -7.90
C TRP A 47 10.98 4.38 -9.22
N HIS A 48 10.51 5.61 -9.37
CA HIS A 48 10.75 6.43 -10.57
C HIS A 48 11.15 7.87 -10.21
N GLY A 49 11.81 8.53 -11.15
CA GLY A 49 12.17 9.93 -11.03
C GLY A 49 10.98 10.87 -11.30
N LEU A 50 10.68 11.75 -10.36
CA LEU A 50 9.78 12.88 -10.56
C LEU A 50 10.61 14.15 -10.80
N ASN A 51 10.44 14.77 -11.97
CA ASN A 51 11.04 16.08 -12.24
C ASN A 51 10.48 17.13 -11.26
N ARG A 52 11.37 17.89 -10.59
CA ARG A 52 11.03 18.97 -9.66
C ARG A 52 10.03 19.99 -10.22
N GLU A 53 10.04 20.26 -11.52
CA GLU A 53 9.08 21.16 -12.18
C GLU A 53 7.63 20.72 -12.04
N LYS A 54 7.37 19.44 -11.76
CA LYS A 54 6.02 18.88 -11.55
C LYS A 54 5.53 18.98 -10.11
N LEU A 55 6.37 19.39 -9.15
CA LEU A 55 5.96 19.56 -7.74
C LEU A 55 4.76 20.50 -7.52
N PRO A 56 4.65 21.64 -8.24
CA PRO A 56 3.48 22.51 -8.11
C PRO A 56 2.17 21.81 -8.47
N LEU A 57 2.18 20.85 -9.41
CA LEU A 57 0.99 20.07 -9.79
C LEU A 57 0.52 19.13 -8.65
N LEU A 58 1.39 18.82 -7.70
CA LEU A 58 1.10 18.02 -6.52
C LEU A 58 0.76 18.88 -5.29
N HIS A 59 0.67 20.21 -5.45
CA HIS A 59 0.59 21.17 -4.35
C HIS A 59 1.69 20.94 -3.29
N ARG A 60 2.89 20.54 -3.74
CA ARG A 60 4.06 20.37 -2.89
C ARG A 60 5.04 21.51 -3.13
N THR A 61 5.60 22.05 -2.06
CA THR A 61 6.70 23.01 -2.16
C THR A 61 8.02 22.28 -2.37
N ASN A 62 8.99 22.96 -2.99
CA ASN A 62 10.36 22.47 -3.12
C ASN A 62 11.05 22.53 -1.75
N ARG A 63 10.65 21.64 -0.84
CA ARG A 63 11.31 21.49 0.47
C ARG A 63 12.68 20.86 0.24
N THR A 64 13.66 21.29 1.03
CA THR A 64 14.96 20.60 1.13
C THR A 64 14.81 19.36 2.02
N GLY A 65 15.63 18.33 1.79
CA GLY A 65 15.63 17.10 2.61
C GLY A 65 14.82 15.93 2.06
N TRP A 66 14.51 15.90 0.75
CA TRP A 66 13.99 14.68 0.14
C TRP A 66 15.04 13.56 0.25
N LEU A 67 14.58 12.38 0.64
CA LEU A 67 15.38 11.17 0.70
C LEU A 67 16.00 10.89 -0.67
N HIS A 68 17.32 11.01 -0.82
CA HIS A 68 18.06 10.62 -2.02
C HIS A 68 18.28 9.08 -2.02
N LEU A 69 17.19 8.32 -2.03
CA LEU A 69 17.22 6.86 -1.87
C LEU A 69 17.75 6.11 -3.10
N LEU A 70 17.92 6.81 -4.22
CA LEU A 70 18.40 6.25 -5.48
C LEU A 70 19.42 7.18 -6.12
N PRO A 71 20.36 6.66 -6.93
CA PRO A 71 21.12 7.49 -7.85
C PRO A 71 20.11 8.36 -8.62
N PRO A 72 20.28 9.69 -8.60
CA PRO A 72 19.38 10.55 -9.34
C PRO A 72 19.39 10.11 -10.81
N GLN A 73 18.22 9.85 -11.40
CA GLN A 73 18.13 9.64 -12.86
C GLN A 73 18.62 10.88 -13.62
N SER A 74 18.51 12.05 -12.98
CA SER A 74 19.11 13.33 -13.34
C SER A 74 19.26 14.18 -12.07
N GLU A 75 20.07 15.26 -12.13
CA GLU A 75 20.24 16.20 -11.01
C GLU A 75 18.90 16.79 -10.51
N ASP A 76 17.91 16.92 -11.41
CA ASP A 76 16.58 17.48 -11.15
C ASP A 76 15.50 16.44 -10.82
N SER A 77 15.87 15.17 -10.73
CA SER A 77 14.95 14.07 -10.45
C SER A 77 14.85 13.80 -8.94
N LEU A 78 13.63 13.82 -8.41
CA LEU A 78 13.32 13.34 -7.07
C LEU A 78 12.89 11.88 -7.11
N PRO A 79 13.38 11.02 -6.21
CA PRO A 79 12.86 9.66 -6.11
C PRO A 79 11.39 9.74 -5.66
N SER A 80 10.56 8.99 -6.37
CA SER A 80 9.13 8.97 -6.18
C SER A 80 8.56 7.59 -6.50
N MET A 81 7.35 7.35 -6.03
CA MET A 81 6.62 6.11 -6.28
C MET A 81 5.12 6.45 -6.41
N PRO A 82 4.34 5.63 -7.13
CA PRO A 82 2.91 5.87 -7.26
C PRO A 82 2.23 5.81 -5.89
N GLY A 83 1.19 6.63 -5.69
CA GLY A 83 0.46 6.63 -4.42
C GLY A 83 -0.19 5.28 -4.07
N PHE A 84 -0.54 4.46 -5.06
CA PHE A 84 -1.08 3.12 -4.83
C PHE A 84 -0.03 2.16 -4.27
N LEU A 85 1.24 2.27 -4.70
CA LEU A 85 2.33 1.45 -4.18
C LEU A 85 2.46 1.65 -2.67
N HIS A 86 2.45 2.90 -2.20
CA HIS A 86 2.51 3.20 -0.77
C HIS A 86 1.33 2.59 -0.02
N GLN A 87 0.10 2.71 -0.55
CA GLN A 87 -1.10 2.13 0.07
C GLN A 87 -1.01 0.59 0.17
N MET A 88 -0.62 -0.08 -0.91
CA MET A 88 -0.50 -1.54 -0.94
C MET A 88 0.66 -2.04 -0.07
N HIS A 89 1.79 -1.32 -0.03
CA HIS A 89 2.87 -1.57 0.90
C HIS A 89 2.40 -1.47 2.36
N CYS A 90 1.64 -0.41 2.69
CA CYS A 90 1.06 -0.25 4.03
C CYS A 90 0.16 -1.44 4.40
N LEU A 91 -0.70 -1.90 3.47
CA LEU A 91 -1.57 -3.05 3.70
C LEU A 91 -0.76 -4.35 3.90
N SER A 92 0.25 -4.60 3.08
CA SER A 92 1.16 -5.74 3.21
C SER A 92 1.85 -5.74 4.59
N LEU A 93 2.33 -4.57 5.04
CA LEU A 93 2.98 -4.44 6.35
C LEU A 93 2.01 -4.72 7.50
N LEU A 94 0.75 -4.27 7.39
CA LEU A 94 -0.27 -4.56 8.39
C LEU A 94 -0.58 -6.07 8.48
N ARG A 95 -0.61 -6.79 7.34
CA ARG A 95 -0.71 -8.26 7.34
C ARG A 95 0.45 -8.90 8.10
N GLU A 96 1.69 -8.49 7.82
CA GLU A 96 2.87 -9.01 8.54
C GLU A 96 2.79 -8.74 10.04
N ALA A 97 2.23 -7.59 10.44
CA ALA A 97 2.01 -7.25 11.83
C ALA A 97 0.89 -8.09 12.49
N LEU A 98 -0.14 -8.49 11.75
CA LEU A 98 -1.18 -9.41 12.24
C LEU A 98 -0.62 -10.82 12.48
N HIS A 99 0.28 -11.27 11.62
CA HIS A 99 0.93 -12.58 11.69
C HIS A 99 2.32 -12.51 12.30
N ARG A 100 2.53 -11.60 13.26
CA ARG A 100 3.86 -11.20 13.74
C ARG A 100 4.79 -12.36 14.13
N ASP A 101 4.25 -13.45 14.67
CA ASP A 101 5.01 -14.62 15.10
C ASP A 101 5.55 -15.48 13.95
N GLU A 102 4.99 -15.31 12.75
CA GLU A 102 5.35 -16.03 11.53
C GLU A 102 6.39 -15.29 10.69
N PHE A 103 6.61 -14.00 10.96
CA PHE A 103 7.50 -13.13 10.21
C PHE A 103 8.74 -12.74 11.01
N SER A 104 9.87 -12.56 10.32
CA SER A 104 11.07 -11.94 10.89
C SER A 104 11.09 -10.44 10.58
N TYR A 105 11.41 -9.60 11.57
CA TYR A 105 11.61 -8.15 11.38
C TYR A 105 12.64 -7.81 10.27
N VAL A 106 13.51 -8.77 9.96
CA VAL A 106 14.62 -8.60 8.99
C VAL A 106 14.18 -8.87 7.55
N GLY A 107 13.13 -9.67 7.33
CA GLY A 107 12.78 -10.19 6.00
C GLY A 107 12.40 -9.09 5.01
N ASN A 108 11.28 -8.40 5.25
CA ASN A 108 10.69 -7.48 4.27
C ASN A 108 11.06 -6.01 4.48
N THR A 109 11.31 -5.60 5.73
CA THR A 109 11.61 -4.19 6.04
C THR A 109 13.03 -3.94 6.53
N LYS A 110 13.76 -4.99 6.94
CA LYS A 110 15.08 -4.89 7.57
C LYS A 110 15.10 -3.93 8.76
N LEU A 111 13.97 -3.79 9.45
CA LEU A 111 13.82 -2.87 10.58
C LEU A 111 14.12 -3.59 11.89
N ASN A 112 14.51 -2.83 12.90
CA ASN A 112 14.43 -3.31 14.27
C ASN A 112 12.97 -3.27 14.76
N ARG A 113 12.68 -3.93 15.89
CA ARG A 113 11.33 -3.99 16.47
C ARG A 113 10.66 -2.62 16.61
N LEU A 114 11.34 -1.64 17.20
CA LEU A 114 10.78 -0.31 17.45
C LEU A 114 10.44 0.41 16.14
N ALA A 115 11.32 0.31 15.15
CA ALA A 115 11.09 0.89 13.84
C ALA A 115 9.93 0.18 13.11
N PHE A 116 9.79 -1.13 13.24
CA PHE A 116 8.66 -1.88 12.69
C PHE A 116 7.33 -1.48 13.35
N GLU A 117 7.28 -1.38 14.69
CA GLU A 117 6.09 -0.93 15.43
C GLU A 117 5.69 0.49 15.03
N TRP A 118 6.66 1.41 14.92
CA TRP A 118 6.39 2.76 14.44
C TRP A 118 5.88 2.78 13.00
N HIS A 119 6.51 2.00 12.11
CA HIS A 119 6.13 1.94 10.70
C HIS A 119 4.72 1.37 10.52
N THR A 120 4.37 0.34 11.29
CA THR A 120 3.02 -0.24 11.33
C THR A 120 1.98 0.82 11.74
N ASN A 121 2.26 1.60 12.80
CA ASN A 121 1.37 2.68 13.23
C ASN A 121 1.25 3.81 12.20
N HIS A 122 2.36 4.17 11.54
CA HIS A 122 2.36 5.12 10.43
C HIS A 122 1.47 4.64 9.27
N CYS A 123 1.63 3.36 8.88
CA CYS A 123 0.84 2.74 7.82
C CYS A 123 -0.66 2.73 8.16
N LEU A 124 -1.02 2.39 9.39
CA LEU A 124 -2.41 2.43 9.85
C LEU A 124 -3.03 3.84 9.71
N LEU A 125 -2.32 4.87 10.19
CA LEU A 125 -2.80 6.25 10.12
C LEU A 125 -2.84 6.81 8.69
N ALA A 126 -1.87 6.41 7.85
CA ALA A 126 -1.84 6.79 6.44
C ALA A 126 -3.06 6.21 5.68
N LEU A 127 -3.35 4.92 5.90
CA LEU A 127 -4.52 4.26 5.30
C LEU A 127 -5.84 4.83 5.82
N ASP A 128 -5.97 5.05 7.13
CA ASP A 128 -7.16 5.70 7.73
C ASP A 128 -7.43 7.08 7.08
N THR A 129 -6.39 7.91 6.95
CA THR A 129 -6.50 9.23 6.30
C THR A 129 -6.97 9.11 4.85
N ILE A 130 -6.40 8.15 4.10
CA ILE A 130 -6.76 7.94 2.68
C ILE A 130 -8.20 7.46 2.55
N ILE A 131 -8.62 6.49 3.37
CA ILE A 131 -9.99 5.97 3.40
C ILE A 131 -10.96 7.10 3.72
N ARG A 132 -10.72 7.91 4.76
CA ARG A 132 -11.61 9.04 5.09
C ARG A 132 -11.76 10.06 3.96
N CYS A 133 -10.74 10.22 3.11
CA CYS A 133 -10.78 11.17 1.99
C CYS A 133 -11.29 10.57 0.68
N LYS A 134 -11.24 9.24 0.51
CA LYS A 134 -11.47 8.57 -0.79
C LYS A 134 -12.33 7.31 -0.71
N ALA A 135 -12.94 7.01 0.44
CA ALA A 135 -13.73 5.80 0.63
C ALA A 135 -14.82 5.67 -0.43
N ASP A 136 -15.10 4.42 -0.79
CA ASP A 136 -16.34 4.08 -1.46
C ASP A 136 -17.50 4.37 -0.50
N ILE A 137 -18.49 5.11 -0.99
CA ILE A 137 -19.70 5.50 -0.24
C ILE A 137 -20.91 4.67 -0.68
N SER A 138 -20.70 3.66 -1.52
CA SER A 138 -21.74 2.72 -1.94
C SER A 138 -22.25 1.92 -0.74
N PRO A 139 -23.58 1.66 -0.64
CA PRO A 139 -24.11 0.79 0.40
C PRO A 139 -23.52 -0.62 0.31
N ILE A 140 -23.12 -1.17 1.45
CA ILE A 140 -22.77 -2.59 1.57
C ILE A 140 -24.07 -3.35 1.88
N LEU A 141 -24.39 -4.33 1.04
CA LEU A 141 -25.43 -5.31 1.32
C LEU A 141 -24.78 -6.53 1.96
N LEU A 142 -25.23 -6.91 3.15
CA LEU A 142 -24.81 -8.13 3.82
C LEU A 142 -25.91 -9.16 3.59
N GLU A 143 -25.56 -10.28 2.96
CA GLU A 143 -26.45 -11.43 2.87
C GLU A 143 -26.31 -12.25 4.16
N GLU A 144 -27.44 -12.69 4.72
CA GLU A 144 -27.43 -13.59 5.87
C GLU A 144 -27.02 -14.98 5.38
N ILE A 145 -25.72 -15.23 5.37
CA ILE A 145 -25.16 -16.57 5.24
C ILE A 145 -25.18 -17.20 6.64
N GLU A 146 -25.66 -18.45 6.77
CA GLU A 146 -25.35 -19.29 7.94
C GLU A 146 -23.82 -19.55 7.96
N GLN A 147 -23.04 -18.54 8.31
CA GLN A 147 -21.60 -18.63 8.41
C GLN A 147 -21.23 -19.15 9.79
N THR A 148 -20.97 -20.46 9.86
CA THR A 148 -20.17 -21.02 10.96
C THR A 148 -18.75 -20.48 10.81
N TRP A 149 -18.38 -19.47 11.59
CA TRP A 149 -16.98 -19.09 11.76
C TRP A 149 -16.16 -20.36 12.06
N PRO A 150 -15.05 -20.64 11.35
CA PRO A 150 -14.20 -21.76 11.73
C PRO A 150 -13.72 -21.52 13.15
N ALA A 151 -14.14 -22.41 14.05
CA ALA A 151 -13.99 -22.22 15.50
C ALA A 151 -12.53 -22.21 15.99
N ASN A 152 -11.54 -22.38 15.11
CA ASN A 152 -10.14 -22.45 15.49
C ASN A 152 -9.25 -21.87 14.37
N VAL A 153 -8.71 -20.68 14.62
CA VAL A 153 -7.39 -20.23 14.13
C VAL A 153 -6.56 -19.95 15.37
#